data_AF-A0A3S0LAP8-F1
#
_entry.id   AF-A0A3S0LAP8-F1
#
_cell.length_a   1.000
_cell.length_b   1.000
_cell.length_c   1.000
_cell.angle_alpha   90.00
_cell.angle_beta   90.00
_cell.angle_gamma   90.00
#
_symmetry.space_group_name_H-M   'P 1'
#
loop_
_entity.id
_entity.type
_entity.pdbx_description
1 polymer ?
#
loop_
_entity_poly.entity_id
_entity_poly.type
_entity_poly.pdbx_seq_one_letter_code
_entity_poly.pdbx_strand_id
1 'polypeptide(L)'
;MTVLMLVVGIISIQFSGFQSVRAEEEEFPTIETRFTLGLDWLITLNTTTMDHMLNYPGSLIHPITQVRVTYFTFDGRKQTWSKGKIYQDLWFSNGRPVGCRRYTRLPFQNGSYGAIYVARTRDCVNQTRALDGTIVRLFLDLALNNSVISSVVLPLEICDNAASDLGSFNFYQATMITAGRLLMLHFQSYPRNFDKYFVHIVK
;
A
#
# COMPACT_ATOMS: atom_id res chain seq x y z
N MET A 1 -28.13 10.10 -61.88
CA MET A 1 -26.87 9.82 -61.15
C MET A 1 -26.93 10.56 -59.83
N THR A 2 -27.18 9.86 -58.73
CA THR A 2 -27.36 10.44 -57.39
C THR A 2 -26.09 10.16 -56.61
N VAL A 3 -25.37 11.21 -56.20
CA VAL A 3 -24.13 11.08 -55.41
C VAL A 3 -24.50 11.12 -53.94
N LEU A 4 -24.24 10.01 -53.24
CA LEU A 4 -24.38 9.86 -51.79
C LEU A 4 -23.13 10.47 -51.14
N MET A 5 -23.26 11.60 -50.45
CA MET A 5 -22.18 12.20 -49.66
C MET A 5 -22.20 11.59 -48.24
N LEU A 6 -21.16 10.84 -47.92
CA LEU A 6 -20.97 10.16 -46.63
C LEU A 6 -20.23 11.11 -45.68
N VAL A 7 -20.95 11.69 -44.71
CA VAL A 7 -20.36 12.56 -43.68
C VAL A 7 -19.81 11.67 -42.57
N VAL A 8 -18.48 11.53 -42.50
CA VAL A 8 -17.78 10.88 -41.40
C VAL A 8 -17.61 11.90 -40.27
N GLY A 9 -18.50 11.85 -39.28
CA GLY A 9 -18.38 12.64 -38.05
C GLY A 9 -17.33 12.02 -37.13
N ILE A 10 -16.20 12.70 -36.96
CA ILE A 10 -15.21 12.37 -35.94
C ILE A 10 -15.76 12.84 -34.59
N ILE A 11 -16.22 11.91 -33.76
CA ILE A 11 -16.58 12.19 -32.37
C ILE A 11 -15.27 12.43 -31.60
N SER A 12 -14.90 13.70 -31.45
CA SER A 12 -13.88 14.11 -30.49
C SER A 12 -14.46 14.02 -29.09
N ILE A 13 -14.18 12.92 -28.39
CA ILE A 13 -14.45 12.80 -26.96
C ILE A 13 -13.46 13.71 -26.24
N GLN A 14 -13.88 14.92 -25.91
CA GLN A 14 -13.12 15.79 -25.04
C GLN A 14 -13.16 15.21 -23.62
N PHE A 15 -12.06 14.61 -23.19
CA PHE A 15 -11.79 14.32 -21.77
C PHE A 15 -11.53 15.64 -21.03
N SER A 16 -12.60 16.36 -20.72
CA SER A 16 -12.54 17.51 -19.82
C SER A 16 -12.45 17.01 -18.37
N GLY A 17 -11.30 17.25 -17.73
CA GLY A 17 -11.25 17.37 -16.27
C GLY A 17 -10.45 16.34 -15.48
N PHE A 18 -9.25 15.95 -15.91
CA PHE A 18 -8.23 15.53 -14.93
C PHE A 18 -7.60 16.79 -14.35
N GLN A 19 -8.29 17.42 -13.38
CA GLN A 19 -7.64 18.45 -12.57
C GLN A 19 -6.41 17.82 -11.91
N SER A 20 -5.27 18.49 -12.04
CA SER A 20 -4.07 18.22 -11.26
C SER A 20 -4.45 18.29 -9.78
N VAL A 21 -4.79 17.15 -9.18
CA VAL A 21 -4.90 17.00 -7.73
C VAL A 21 -3.55 17.43 -7.18
N ARG A 22 -3.48 18.66 -6.63
CA ARG A 22 -2.35 19.07 -5.81
C ARG A 22 -2.20 17.97 -4.77
N ALA A 23 -1.02 17.37 -4.66
CA ALA A 23 -0.75 16.38 -3.65
C ALA A 23 -1.07 17.02 -2.28
N GLU A 24 -2.23 16.67 -1.73
CA GLU A 24 -2.60 17.09 -0.39
C GLU A 24 -1.56 16.48 0.54
N GLU A 25 -0.84 17.35 1.24
CA GLU A 25 0.15 16.92 2.22
C GLU A 25 -0.61 16.40 3.44
N GLU A 26 -0.47 15.11 3.75
CA GLU A 26 -1.14 14.49 4.90
C GLU A 26 -0.37 14.83 6.20
N GLU A 27 -1.08 14.99 7.32
CA GLU A 27 -0.42 15.15 8.62
C GLU A 27 0.20 13.85 9.10
N PHE A 28 1.22 13.94 9.96
CA PHE A 28 1.84 12.76 10.56
C PHE A 28 0.81 12.01 11.43
N PRO A 29 0.65 10.69 11.24
CA PRO A 29 -0.37 9.94 11.96
C PRO A 29 -0.08 9.86 13.47
N THR A 30 -1.14 9.81 14.27
CA THR A 30 -1.02 9.51 15.70
C THR A 30 -0.68 8.03 15.90
N ILE A 31 0.61 7.74 16.08
CA ILE A 31 1.15 6.38 16.30
C ILE A 31 1.94 6.37 17.61
N GLU A 32 1.91 5.24 18.33
CA GLU A 32 2.75 5.07 19.51
C GLU A 32 4.23 5.25 19.19
N THR A 33 4.93 6.05 20.00
CA THR A 33 6.35 6.39 19.82
C THR A 33 7.26 5.18 19.65
N ARG A 34 6.93 4.04 20.27
CA ARG A 34 7.74 2.82 20.15
C ARG A 34 7.86 2.31 18.70
N PHE A 35 6.89 2.60 17.85
CA PHE A 35 6.90 2.19 16.44
C PHE A 35 7.64 3.18 15.55
N THR A 36 7.97 4.37 16.06
CA THR A 36 8.62 5.45 15.29
C THR A 36 10.02 5.77 15.81
N LEU A 37 10.38 5.25 16.99
CA LEU A 37 11.67 5.49 17.62
C LEU A 37 12.82 4.93 16.77
N GLY A 38 13.75 5.81 16.37
CA GLY A 38 14.93 5.44 15.61
C GLY A 38 14.67 5.12 14.14
N LEU A 39 13.50 5.45 13.60
CA LEU A 39 13.20 5.28 12.19
C LEU A 39 13.61 6.52 11.38
N ASP A 40 14.14 6.28 10.18
CA ASP A 40 14.42 7.31 9.18
C ASP A 40 13.19 7.66 8.34
N TRP A 41 12.28 6.70 8.18
CA TRP A 41 11.07 6.85 7.38
C TRP A 41 9.92 5.99 7.91
N LEU A 42 8.71 6.38 7.53
CA LEU A 42 7.47 5.67 7.82
C LEU A 42 6.61 5.68 6.56
N ILE A 43 6.04 4.53 6.21
CA ILE A 43 4.99 4.43 5.20
C ILE A 43 3.67 4.14 5.89
N THR A 44 2.59 4.84 5.53
CA THR A 44 1.24 4.54 5.98
C THR A 44 0.39 3.97 4.86
N LEU A 45 -0.46 3.00 5.20
CA LEU A 45 -1.44 2.40 4.29
C LEU A 45 -2.84 2.77 4.76
N ASN A 46 -3.57 3.50 3.91
CA ASN A 46 -4.96 3.89 4.14
C ASN A 46 -5.85 3.15 3.14
N THR A 47 -6.79 2.35 3.63
CA THR A 47 -7.79 1.66 2.81
C THR A 47 -9.08 2.45 2.71
N THR A 48 -9.67 2.49 1.52
CA THR A 48 -10.99 3.08 1.28
C THR A 48 -11.75 2.24 0.27
N THR A 49 -12.97 1.81 0.63
CA THR A 49 -13.87 1.14 -0.30
C THR A 49 -14.54 2.18 -1.20
N MET A 50 -14.49 1.99 -2.52
CA MET A 50 -15.04 2.90 -3.51
C MET A 50 -16.38 2.39 -4.05
N ASP A 51 -17.42 2.42 -3.21
CA ASP A 51 -18.74 1.81 -3.50
C ASP A 51 -19.46 2.37 -4.74
N HIS A 52 -19.14 3.59 -5.16
CA HIS A 52 -19.73 4.24 -6.32
C HIS A 52 -18.96 3.99 -7.62
N MET A 53 -17.75 3.41 -7.56
CA MET A 53 -16.92 3.20 -8.74
C MET A 53 -17.27 1.88 -9.42
N LEU A 54 -17.46 1.95 -10.75
CA LEU A 54 -17.72 0.80 -11.63
C LEU A 54 -18.89 -0.07 -11.15
N ASN A 55 -19.88 0.56 -10.52
CA ASN A 55 -21.09 -0.07 -10.00
C ASN A 55 -22.18 -0.09 -11.08
N TYR A 56 -22.15 -1.10 -11.94
CA TYR A 56 -23.17 -1.36 -12.97
C TYR A 56 -23.49 -2.86 -13.03
N PRO A 57 -24.68 -3.26 -13.51
CA PRO A 57 -25.06 -4.67 -13.59
C PRO A 57 -24.04 -5.52 -14.36
N GLY A 58 -23.58 -6.61 -13.74
CA GLY A 58 -22.57 -7.50 -14.32
C GLY A 58 -21.11 -7.05 -14.14
N SER A 59 -20.84 -5.97 -13.39
CA SER A 59 -19.46 -5.56 -13.09
C SER A 59 -18.72 -6.64 -12.29
N LEU A 60 -17.64 -7.17 -12.86
CA LEU A 60 -16.78 -8.18 -12.24
C LEU A 60 -15.70 -7.58 -11.33
N ILE A 61 -15.57 -6.25 -11.34
CA ILE A 61 -14.51 -5.50 -10.65
C ILE A 61 -15.03 -4.65 -9.50
N HIS A 62 -16.34 -4.69 -9.24
CA HIS A 62 -16.98 -4.07 -8.08
C HIS A 62 -17.16 -5.10 -6.94
N PRO A 63 -16.92 -4.74 -5.66
CA PRO A 63 -16.41 -3.45 -5.19
C PRO A 63 -14.92 -3.26 -5.47
N ILE A 64 -14.52 -1.99 -5.58
CA ILE A 64 -13.11 -1.59 -5.69
C ILE A 64 -12.64 -1.10 -4.33
N THR A 65 -11.48 -1.58 -3.91
CA THR A 65 -10.77 -1.10 -2.73
C THR A 65 -9.55 -0.33 -3.17
N GLN A 66 -9.45 0.92 -2.74
CA GLN A 66 -8.24 1.72 -2.88
C GLN A 66 -7.35 1.53 -1.65
N VAL A 67 -6.06 1.28 -1.86
CA VAL A 67 -5.01 1.39 -0.85
C VAL A 67 -4.13 2.57 -1.23
N ARG A 68 -4.25 3.66 -0.47
CA ARG A 68 -3.36 4.82 -0.59
C ARG A 68 -2.12 4.59 0.25
N VAL A 69 -0.97 4.84 -0.37
CA VAL A 69 0.33 4.74 0.27
C VAL A 69 0.92 6.14 0.41
N THR A 70 1.11 6.57 1.65
CA THR A 70 1.74 7.85 2.00
C THR A 70 3.06 7.56 2.70
N TYR A 71 4.09 8.36 2.44
CA TYR A 71 5.36 8.27 3.18
C TYR A 71 5.68 9.55 3.93
N PHE A 72 6.46 9.37 4.99
CA PHE A 72 7.00 10.38 5.87
C PHE A 72 8.50 10.11 6.05
N THR A 73 9.29 11.16 6.13
CA THR A 73 10.74 11.08 6.41
C THR A 73 11.05 11.83 7.69
N PHE A 74 11.94 11.29 8.51
CA PHE A 74 12.38 11.93 9.74
C PHE A 74 13.55 12.89 9.45
N ASP A 75 13.42 14.15 9.88
CA ASP A 75 14.52 15.13 9.83
C ASP A 75 15.26 15.11 11.17
N GLY A 76 16.39 14.41 11.22
CA GLY A 76 17.22 14.31 12.42
C GLY A 76 17.80 15.65 12.92
N ARG A 77 17.85 16.70 12.09
CA ARG A 77 18.29 18.03 12.54
C ARG A 77 17.18 18.76 13.27
N LYS A 78 15.94 18.64 12.78
CA LYS A 78 14.76 19.27 13.39
C LYS A 78 14.10 18.41 14.46
N GLN A 79 14.46 17.12 14.53
CA GLN A 79 13.81 16.12 15.38
C GLN A 79 12.30 16.03 15.11
N THR A 80 11.92 16.15 13.83
CA THR A 80 10.52 16.19 13.40
C THR A 80 10.29 15.36 12.15
N TRP A 81 9.09 14.80 12.04
CA TRP A 81 8.62 14.16 10.82
C TRP A 81 8.22 15.18 9.76
N SER A 82 8.48 14.86 8.50
CA SER A 82 7.94 15.61 7.36
C SER A 82 6.42 15.49 7.32
N LYS A 83 5.77 16.35 6.54
CA LYS A 83 4.41 16.06 6.09
C LYS A 83 4.39 14.84 5.17
N GLY A 84 3.25 14.18 5.14
CA GLY A 84 2.96 13.01 4.34
C GLY A 84 2.91 13.35 2.86
N LYS A 85 3.57 12.53 2.05
CA LYS A 85 3.55 12.64 0.60
C LYS A 85 2.99 11.35 0.01
N ILE A 86 2.02 11.48 -0.88
CA ILE A 86 1.43 10.32 -1.56
C ILE A 86 2.49 9.71 -2.48
N TYR A 87 2.83 8.44 -2.23
CA TYR A 87 3.74 7.66 -3.06
C TYR A 87 2.97 7.04 -4.23
N GLN A 88 1.90 6.32 -3.91
CA GLN A 88 1.10 5.58 -4.89
C GLN A 88 -0.32 5.33 -4.38
N ASP A 89 -1.26 5.27 -5.30
CA ASP A 89 -2.58 4.68 -5.08
C ASP A 89 -2.63 3.32 -5.78
N LEU A 90 -3.11 2.30 -5.09
CA LEU A 90 -3.33 0.96 -5.63
C LEU A 90 -4.83 0.65 -5.56
N TRP A 91 -5.37 0.03 -6.61
CA TRP A 91 -6.75 -0.40 -6.64
C TRP A 91 -6.82 -1.92 -6.72
N PHE A 92 -7.73 -2.49 -5.93
CA PHE A 92 -7.97 -3.92 -5.85
C PHE A 92 -9.45 -4.21 -6.06
N SER A 93 -9.75 -5.38 -6.61
CA SER A 93 -11.08 -5.97 -6.60
C SER A 93 -10.98 -7.42 -6.14
N ASN A 94 -11.76 -7.79 -5.13
CA ASN A 94 -11.71 -9.13 -4.52
C ASN A 94 -10.28 -9.55 -4.13
N GLY A 95 -9.49 -8.60 -3.62
CA GLY A 95 -8.09 -8.78 -3.24
C GLY A 95 -7.10 -9.00 -4.40
N ARG A 96 -7.53 -8.83 -5.65
CA ARG A 96 -6.66 -8.84 -6.83
C ARG A 96 -6.36 -7.42 -7.29
N PRO A 97 -5.10 -7.08 -7.63
CA PRO A 97 -4.77 -5.75 -8.12
C PRO A 97 -5.42 -5.51 -9.49
N VAL A 98 -6.12 -4.38 -9.64
CA VAL A 98 -6.78 -3.96 -10.89
C VAL A 98 -6.21 -2.66 -11.44
N GLY A 99 -5.48 -1.89 -10.62
CA GLY A 99 -4.85 -0.65 -11.07
C GLY A 99 -3.78 -0.14 -10.11
N CYS A 100 -2.95 0.77 -10.61
CA CYS A 100 -1.92 1.45 -9.83
C CYS A 100 -1.66 2.83 -10.43
N ARG A 101 -1.48 3.84 -9.58
CA ARG A 101 -1.01 5.17 -9.96
C ARG A 101 0.12 5.57 -9.02
N ARG A 102 1.34 5.60 -9.56
CA ARG A 102 2.54 6.07 -8.85
C ARG A 102 2.69 7.57 -9.08
N TYR A 103 2.78 8.34 -8.00
CA TYR A 103 2.91 9.80 -8.06
C TYR A 103 4.37 10.25 -7.97
N THR A 104 5.20 9.52 -7.22
CA THR A 104 6.61 9.84 -7.02
C THR A 104 7.44 8.58 -6.77
N ARG A 105 8.75 8.72 -6.65
CA ARG A 105 9.66 7.66 -6.18
C ARG A 105 9.89 7.84 -4.67
N LEU A 106 10.11 6.74 -3.96
CA LEU A 106 10.50 6.80 -2.56
C LEU A 106 11.88 7.47 -2.45
N PRO A 107 12.02 8.58 -1.70
CA PRO A 107 13.28 9.33 -1.62
C PRO A 107 14.19 8.82 -0.51
N PHE A 108 14.06 7.55 -0.12
CA PHE A 108 14.77 6.99 1.02
C PHE A 108 16.23 6.75 0.69
N GLN A 109 17.10 6.97 1.68
CA GLN A 109 18.54 6.75 1.50
C GLN A 109 18.85 5.25 1.55
N ASN A 110 19.92 4.84 0.86
CA ASN A 110 20.42 3.47 0.94
C ASN A 110 20.82 3.15 2.40
N GLY A 111 20.38 2.00 2.91
CA GLY A 111 20.61 1.57 4.29
C GLY A 111 19.70 2.23 5.32
N SER A 112 18.80 3.13 4.91
CA SER A 112 17.82 3.72 5.83
C SER A 112 16.82 2.69 6.35
N TYR A 113 16.39 2.87 7.59
CA TYR A 113 15.53 1.95 8.32
C TYR A 113 14.17 2.57 8.61
N GLY A 114 13.09 1.84 8.37
CA GLY A 114 11.74 2.38 8.59
C GLY A 114 10.66 1.32 8.66
N ALA A 115 9.43 1.75 8.96
CA ALA A 115 8.29 0.86 9.17
C ALA A 115 7.17 1.10 8.17
N ILE A 116 6.32 0.09 8.01
CA ILE A 116 5.03 0.22 7.33
C ILE A 116 3.95 0.19 8.41
N TYR A 117 3.04 1.16 8.41
CA TYR A 117 1.93 1.26 9.34
C TYR A 117 0.60 1.18 8.60
N VAL A 118 -0.25 0.23 8.97
CA VAL A 118 -1.62 0.13 8.46
C VAL A 118 -2.54 0.95 9.35
N ALA A 119 -3.15 1.98 8.78
CA ALA A 119 -4.08 2.81 9.52
C ALA A 119 -5.38 2.05 9.84
N ARG A 120 -5.91 2.27 11.05
CA ARG A 120 -7.21 1.75 11.45
C ARG A 120 -8.32 2.59 10.78
N THR A 121 -8.67 2.21 9.56
CA THR A 121 -9.84 2.75 8.84
C THR A 121 -11.06 1.85 9.05
N ARG A 122 -12.26 2.31 8.68
CA ARG A 122 -13.47 1.47 8.73
C ARG A 122 -13.36 0.27 7.80
N ASP A 123 -12.68 0.44 6.67
CA ASP A 123 -12.57 -0.56 5.62
C ASP A 123 -11.45 -1.58 5.86
N CYS A 124 -10.44 -1.29 6.68
CA CYS A 124 -9.23 -2.13 6.74
C CYS A 124 -9.52 -3.59 7.17
N VAL A 125 -10.52 -3.81 8.01
CA VAL A 125 -10.87 -5.14 8.55
C VAL A 125 -11.26 -6.14 7.46
N ASN A 126 -11.90 -5.68 6.40
CA ASN A 126 -12.41 -6.53 5.32
C ASN A 126 -11.50 -6.54 4.08
N GLN A 127 -10.34 -5.87 4.15
CA GLN A 127 -9.49 -5.58 3.00
C GLN A 127 -8.05 -6.07 3.20
N THR A 128 -7.86 -7.07 4.05
CA THR A 128 -6.54 -7.64 4.41
C THR A 128 -5.76 -8.11 3.20
N ARG A 129 -6.40 -8.79 2.25
CA ARG A 129 -5.73 -9.22 1.02
C ARG A 129 -5.18 -8.08 0.15
N ALA A 130 -5.89 -6.95 0.10
CA ALA A 130 -5.43 -5.76 -0.61
C ALA A 130 -4.25 -5.08 0.13
N LEU A 131 -4.31 -5.06 1.47
CA LEU A 131 -3.23 -4.59 2.32
C LEU A 131 -1.98 -5.45 2.16
N ASP A 132 -2.09 -6.78 2.22
CA ASP A 132 -0.98 -7.71 2.06
C ASP A 132 -0.34 -7.62 0.68
N GLY A 133 -1.15 -7.55 -0.38
CA GLY A 133 -0.64 -7.31 -1.74
C GLY A 133 0.12 -5.99 -1.85
N THR A 134 -0.34 -4.96 -1.12
CA THR A 134 0.36 -3.67 -1.04
C THR A 134 1.66 -3.78 -0.25
N ILE A 135 1.65 -4.46 0.90
CA ILE A 135 2.83 -4.68 1.76
C ILE A 135 3.91 -5.45 0.99
N VAL A 136 3.55 -6.54 0.32
CA VAL A 136 4.50 -7.35 -0.48
C VAL A 136 5.08 -6.54 -1.62
N ARG A 137 4.26 -5.72 -2.30
CA ARG A 137 4.76 -4.85 -3.37
C ARG A 137 5.71 -3.77 -2.83
N LEU A 138 5.38 -3.15 -1.71
CA LEU A 138 6.25 -2.17 -1.07
C LEU A 138 7.54 -2.79 -0.57
N PHE A 139 7.48 -4.00 -0.04
CA PHE A 139 8.65 -4.76 0.37
C PHE A 139 9.64 -4.93 -0.78
N LEU A 140 9.15 -5.27 -1.98
CA LEU A 140 9.98 -5.38 -3.18
C LEU A 140 10.54 -4.02 -3.63
N ASP A 141 9.71 -2.97 -3.66
CA ASP A 141 10.15 -1.62 -4.03
C ASP A 141 11.25 -1.10 -3.05
N LEU A 142 11.11 -1.39 -1.76
CA LEU A 142 12.08 -1.01 -0.71
C LEU A 142 13.36 -1.82 -0.78
N ALA A 143 13.27 -3.13 -1.03
CA ALA A 143 14.42 -4.00 -1.24
C ALA A 143 15.26 -3.54 -2.44
N LEU A 144 14.62 -3.12 -3.54
CA LEU A 144 15.30 -2.56 -4.71
C LEU A 144 16.01 -1.23 -4.42
N ASN A 145 15.51 -0.45 -3.45
CA ASN A 145 16.14 0.78 -2.99
C ASN A 145 17.18 0.57 -1.86
N ASN A 146 17.45 -0.68 -1.47
CA ASN A 146 18.26 -1.03 -0.31
C ASN A 146 17.79 -0.33 0.99
N SER A 147 16.49 -0.10 1.13
CA SER A 147 15.88 0.41 2.36
C SER A 147 15.41 -0.78 3.20
N VAL A 148 15.68 -0.74 4.51
CA VAL A 148 15.41 -1.84 5.42
C VAL A 148 14.07 -1.62 6.13
N ILE A 149 13.18 -2.59 6.01
CA ILE A 149 11.91 -2.58 6.74
C ILE A 149 12.14 -3.18 8.13
N SER A 150 11.81 -2.41 9.15
CA SER A 150 11.84 -2.79 10.56
C SER A 150 10.73 -3.77 10.89
N SER A 151 9.51 -3.31 10.69
CA SER A 151 8.28 -4.02 10.95
C SER A 151 7.13 -3.45 10.14
N VAL A 152 6.09 -4.26 10.04
CA VAL A 152 4.77 -3.91 9.54
C VAL A 152 3.84 -3.89 10.73
N VAL A 153 3.36 -2.70 11.07
CA VAL A 153 2.47 -2.44 12.20
C VAL A 153 1.02 -2.50 11.72
N LEU A 154 0.24 -3.41 12.28
CA LEU A 154 -1.14 -3.69 11.90
C LEU A 154 -2.10 -3.37 13.07
N PRO A 155 -3.35 -2.98 12.80
CA PRO A 155 -4.42 -3.07 13.79
C PRO A 155 -4.59 -4.53 14.26
N LEU A 156 -4.72 -4.76 15.56
CA LEU A 156 -4.85 -6.10 16.13
C LEU A 156 -5.99 -6.91 15.47
N GLU A 157 -7.07 -6.24 15.10
CA GLU A 157 -8.28 -6.85 14.54
C GLU A 157 -8.03 -7.54 13.19
N ILE A 158 -6.96 -7.19 12.49
CA ILE A 158 -6.67 -7.68 11.14
C ILE A 158 -5.50 -8.65 11.09
N CYS A 159 -4.77 -8.84 12.20
CA CYS A 159 -3.50 -9.55 12.17
C CYS A 159 -3.62 -11.01 11.75
N ASP A 160 -4.63 -11.73 12.24
CA ASP A 160 -4.81 -13.15 11.88
C ASP A 160 -5.27 -13.32 10.42
N ASN A 161 -6.15 -12.44 9.94
CA ASN A 161 -6.59 -12.43 8.55
C ASN A 161 -5.43 -12.08 7.60
N ALA A 162 -4.64 -11.04 7.92
CA ALA A 162 -3.44 -10.68 7.16
C ALA A 162 -2.40 -11.81 7.17
N ALA A 163 -2.18 -12.46 8.32
CA ALA A 163 -1.28 -13.61 8.40
C ALA A 163 -1.71 -14.77 7.50
N SER A 164 -3.01 -15.05 7.44
CA SER A 164 -3.58 -16.08 6.57
C SER A 164 -3.46 -15.69 5.08
N ASP A 165 -3.79 -14.45 4.74
CA ASP A 165 -3.79 -13.94 3.37
C ASP A 165 -2.36 -13.82 2.78
N LEU A 166 -1.35 -13.56 3.62
CA LEU A 166 0.06 -13.55 3.25
C LEU A 166 0.52 -14.87 2.60
N GLY A 167 -0.10 -15.99 2.97
CA GLY A 167 0.16 -17.31 2.38
C GLY A 167 -0.09 -17.33 0.87
N SER A 168 -1.01 -16.51 0.36
CA SER A 168 -1.27 -16.38 -1.08
C SER A 168 -0.11 -15.73 -1.86
N PHE A 169 0.83 -15.09 -1.15
CA PHE A 169 2.08 -14.55 -1.69
C PHE A 169 3.30 -15.43 -1.37
N ASN A 170 3.07 -16.68 -0.93
CA ASN A 170 4.11 -17.63 -0.51
C ASN A 170 4.98 -17.12 0.65
N PHE A 171 4.41 -16.31 1.54
CA PHE A 171 5.00 -16.02 2.84
C PHE A 171 4.38 -16.93 3.89
N TYR A 172 5.22 -17.58 4.69
CA TYR A 172 4.79 -18.50 5.73
C TYR A 172 5.34 -18.07 7.07
N GLN A 173 4.59 -18.32 8.14
CA GLN A 173 5.08 -18.01 9.49
C GLN A 173 6.38 -18.76 9.76
N ALA A 174 7.40 -18.03 10.23
CA ALA A 174 8.68 -18.60 10.57
C ALA A 174 8.54 -19.50 11.82
N THR A 175 8.68 -20.81 11.63
CA THR A 175 8.74 -21.80 12.73
C THR A 175 10.17 -22.25 12.99
N MET A 176 10.97 -22.41 11.94
CA MET A 176 12.42 -22.59 11.99
C MET A 176 13.07 -21.89 10.79
N ILE A 177 14.09 -21.06 11.05
CA ILE A 177 14.83 -20.38 9.99
C ILE A 177 15.88 -21.36 9.46
N THR A 178 15.60 -21.94 8.29
CA THR A 178 16.56 -22.78 7.57
C THR A 178 17.55 -21.93 6.79
N ALA A 179 18.76 -22.46 6.56
CA ALA A 179 19.79 -21.78 5.77
C ALA A 179 19.29 -21.54 4.33
N GLY A 180 19.50 -20.32 3.81
CA GLY A 180 19.09 -19.94 2.45
C GLY A 180 18.94 -18.44 2.27
N ARG A 181 18.63 -18.01 1.04
CA ARG A 181 18.21 -16.63 0.76
C ARG A 181 16.72 -16.51 1.07
N LEU A 182 16.40 -15.70 2.07
CA LEU A 182 15.03 -15.49 2.53
C LEU A 182 14.68 -14.01 2.52
N LEU A 183 13.41 -13.74 2.23
CA LEU A 183 12.77 -12.46 2.50
C LEU A 183 12.00 -12.60 3.81
N MET A 184 12.15 -11.64 4.73
CA MET A 184 11.51 -11.69 6.04
C MET A 184 10.65 -10.44 6.25
N LEU A 185 9.42 -10.65 6.70
CA LEU A 185 8.50 -9.63 7.16
C LEU A 185 8.25 -9.83 8.65
N HIS A 186 8.36 -8.75 9.43
CA HIS A 186 8.04 -8.75 10.85
C HIS A 186 6.71 -8.04 11.06
N PHE A 187 5.67 -8.77 11.46
CA PHE A 187 4.34 -8.21 11.72
C PHE A 187 4.15 -7.98 13.22
N GLN A 188 3.76 -6.76 13.57
CA GLN A 188 3.45 -6.35 14.95
C GLN A 188 2.06 -5.74 15.01
N SER A 189 1.34 -5.91 16.13
CA SER A 189 0.04 -5.26 16.32
C SER A 189 0.07 -4.02 17.20
N TYR A 190 -0.90 -3.15 16.96
CA TYR A 190 -1.39 -2.16 17.91
C TYR A 190 -2.88 -2.40 18.24
N PRO A 191 -3.27 -2.55 19.53
CA PRO A 191 -2.41 -2.70 20.71
C PRO A 191 -1.55 -3.98 20.68
N ARG A 192 -0.52 -4.06 21.53
CA ARG A 192 0.47 -5.17 21.51
C ARG A 192 -0.17 -6.51 21.91
N ASN A 193 -0.36 -7.39 20.94
CA ASN A 193 -0.78 -8.78 21.17
C ASN A 193 -0.43 -9.72 19.99
N PHE A 194 0.22 -9.19 18.96
CA PHE A 194 0.68 -9.94 17.80
C PHE A 194 2.11 -9.52 17.48
N ASP A 195 3.00 -10.51 17.38
CA ASP A 195 4.42 -10.33 17.08
C ASP A 195 4.90 -11.61 16.39
N LYS A 196 4.91 -11.61 15.05
CA LYS A 196 5.20 -12.80 14.24
C LYS A 196 6.09 -12.44 13.06
N TYR A 197 6.95 -13.39 12.68
CA TYR A 197 7.80 -13.28 11.51
C TYR A 197 7.26 -14.16 10.39
N PHE A 198 7.28 -13.66 9.17
CA PHE A 198 6.87 -14.36 7.96
C PHE A 198 8.03 -14.39 6.98
N VAL A 199 8.27 -15.54 6.37
CA VAL A 199 9.40 -15.77 5.48
C VAL A 199 8.94 -16.26 4.11
N HIS A 200 9.61 -15.77 3.07
CA HIS A 200 9.53 -16.26 1.71
C HIS A 200 10.90 -16.79 1.29
N ILE A 201 10.96 -18.05 0.87
CA ILE A 201 12.20 -18.69 0.42
C ILE A 201 12.40 -18.36 -1.06
N VAL A 202 13.50 -17.65 -1.36
CA VAL A 202 13.89 -17.35 -2.73
C VAL A 202 14.58 -18.59 -3.31
N LYS A 203 13.95 -19.21 -4.30
CA LYS A 203 14.51 -20.35 -5.04
C LYS A 203 15.54 -19.91 -6.06
#